data_AF-I3CMA0-F1
#
_entry.id   AF-I3CMA0-F1
#
_cell.length_a   1.000
_cell.length_b   1.000
_cell.length_c   1.000
_cell.angle_alpha   90.00
_cell.angle_beta   90.00
_cell.angle_gamma   90.00
#
_symmetry.space_group_name_H-M   'P 1'
#
loop_
_entity.id
_entity.type
_entity.pdbx_description
1 polymer ?
#
loop_
_entity_poly.entity_id
_entity_poly.type
_entity_poly.pdbx_seq_one_letter_code
_entity_poly.pdbx_strand_id
1 'polypeptide(L)' 'MCKLSTGDIAYQIEWPGLTREEKAEGWILPCVAQASSDLVLEVPGALDLSA' A
#
# COMPACT_ATOMS: atom_id res chain seq x y z
N MET A 1 -0.81 -7.53 1.34
CA MET A 1 -1.26 -6.14 1.42
C MET A 1 -0.54 -5.44 2.55
N CYS A 2 -0.39 -4.13 2.46
CA CYS A 2 0.09 -3.28 3.54
C CYS A 2 -0.83 -2.07 3.68
N LYS A 3 -0.70 -1.35 4.79
CA LYS A 3 -1.49 -0.16 5.07
C LYS A 3 -0.63 1.08 4.94
N LEU A 4 -1.13 2.09 4.23
CA LEU A 4 -0.47 3.38 4.08
C LEU A 4 -0.75 4.23 5.32
N SER A 5 0.31 4.56 6.07
CA SER A 5 0.22 5.44 7.24
C SER A 5 0.38 6.90 6.81
N THR A 6 1.36 7.21 5.97
CA THR A 6 1.60 8.56 5.44
C THR A 6 2.14 8.52 4.01
N GLY A 7 1.92 9.61 3.27
CA GLY A 7 2.37 9.78 1.89
C GLY A 7 1.26 9.52 0.87
N ASP A 8 1.63 9.53 -0.41
CA ASP A 8 0.72 9.49 -1.54
C ASP A 8 1.16 8.43 -2.54
N ILE A 9 0.17 7.71 -3.08
CA ILE A 9 0.37 6.72 -4.13
C ILE A 9 -0.55 6.98 -5.32
N ALA A 10 -0.13 6.53 -6.48
CA ALA A 10 -0.94 6.43 -7.68
C ALA A 10 -1.00 4.98 -8.17
N TYR A 11 -2.11 4.62 -8.81
CA TYR A 11 -2.23 3.37 -9.55
C TYR A 11 -2.27 3.70 -11.04
N GLN A 12 -1.48 3.00 -11.86
CA GLN A 12 -1.50 3.16 -13.32
C GLN A 12 -2.71 2.47 -13.98
N ILE A 13 -3.32 1.54 -13.26
CA ILE A 13 -4.57 0.88 -13.65
C ILE A 13 -5.73 1.48 -12.86
N GLU A 14 -6.92 1.47 -13.45
CA GLU A 14 -8.10 2.13 -12.88
C GLU A 14 -8.46 1.56 -11.50
N TRP A 15 -8.37 0.23 -11.32
CA TRP A 15 -8.71 -0.40 -10.06
C TRP A 15 -7.95 -1.74 -9.86
N PRO A 16 -7.00 -1.81 -8.90
CA PRO A 16 -6.09 -2.95 -8.78
C PRO A 16 -6.66 -4.18 -8.05
N GLY A 17 -7.94 -4.18 -7.71
CA GLY A 17 -8.61 -5.31 -7.03
C GLY A 17 -8.77 -5.17 -5.52
N LEU A 18 -8.68 -3.96 -4.97
CA LEU A 18 -9.11 -3.65 -3.59
C LEU A 18 -10.63 -3.50 -3.52
N THR A 19 -11.26 -3.75 -2.39
CA THR A 19 -12.63 -3.28 -2.16
C THR A 19 -12.63 -1.76 -1.93
N ARG A 20 -13.82 -1.13 -1.95
CA ARG A 20 -13.91 0.31 -1.63
C ARG A 20 -13.56 0.57 -0.17
N GLU A 21 -13.98 -0.35 0.70
CA GLU A 21 -13.77 -0.32 2.14
C GLU A 21 -12.28 -0.46 2.47
N GLU A 22 -11.58 -1.42 1.85
CA GLU A 22 -10.14 -1.60 2.02
C GLU A 22 -9.37 -0.32 1.63
N LYS A 23 -9.71 0.27 0.47
CA LYS A 23 -9.09 1.52 0.02
C LYS A 23 -9.37 2.67 0.98
N ALA A 24 -10.60 2.77 1.50
CA ALA A 24 -10.99 3.81 2.46
C ALA A 24 -10.29 3.66 3.81
N GLU A 25 -9.98 2.44 4.22
CA GLU A 25 -9.18 2.14 5.41
C GLU A 25 -7.68 2.38 5.21
N GLY A 26 -7.24 2.69 3.99
CA GLY A 26 -5.84 2.94 3.66
C GLY A 26 -5.04 1.69 3.28
N TRP A 27 -5.72 0.56 2.99
CA TRP A 27 -5.05 -0.61 2.45
C TRP A 27 -4.62 -0.40 1.01
N ILE A 28 -3.43 -0.88 0.69
CA ILE A 28 -2.85 -0.78 -0.64
C ILE A 28 -2.30 -2.12 -1.12
N LEU A 29 -2.19 -2.25 -2.45
CA LEU A 29 -1.48 -3.33 -3.12
C LEU A 29 -0.09 -2.83 -3.53
N PRO A 30 0.97 -3.06 -2.73
CA PRO A 30 2.27 -2.46 -2.95
C PRO A 30 2.94 -2.93 -4.25
N CYS A 31 2.56 -4.09 -4.79
CA CYS A 31 3.09 -4.61 -6.05
C CYS A 31 2.69 -3.78 -7.28
N VAL A 32 1.66 -2.93 -7.18
CA VAL A 32 1.14 -2.12 -8.30
C VAL A 32 0.89 -0.66 -7.91
N ALA A 33 1.21 -0.28 -6.67
CA ALA A 33 1.15 1.10 -6.19
C ALA A 33 2.46 1.83 -6.54
N GLN A 34 2.37 2.93 -7.28
CA GLN A 34 3.49 3.81 -7.56
C GLN A 34 3.55 4.92 -6.51
N ALA A 35 4.66 5.02 -5.78
CA ALA A 35 4.88 6.10 -4.82
C ALA A 35 5.01 7.45 -5.53
N SER A 36 4.30 8.47 -5.04
CA SER A 36 4.43 9.86 -5.49
C SER A 36 5.01 10.79 -4.43
N SER A 37 5.24 10.29 -3.22
CA SER A 37 5.94 10.96 -2.11
C SER A 37 6.59 9.92 -1.20
N ASP A 38 7.29 10.37 -0.16
CA ASP A 38 7.86 9.49 0.86
C ASP A 38 6.75 8.78 1.64
N LEU A 39 6.85 7.45 1.75
CA LEU A 39 5.80 6.62 2.33
C LEU A 39 6.21 6.05 3.69
N VAL A 40 5.24 5.98 4.60
CA VAL A 40 5.32 5.13 5.79
C VAL A 40 4.27 4.04 5.66
N LEU A 41 4.71 2.79 5.69
CA LEU A 41 3.87 1.61 5.49
C LEU A 41 3.86 0.73 6.73
N GLU A 42 2.68 0.30 7.15
CA GLU A 42 2.53 -0.81 8.09
C GLU A 42 2.48 -2.11 7.28
N VAL A 43 3.46 -3.00 7.49
CA VAL A 43 3.60 -4.24 6.72
C VAL A 43 3.57 -5.47 7.65
N PRO A 44 2.39 -5.92 8.11
CA PRO A 44 2.27 -7.01 9.08
C PRO A 44 2.86 -8.34 8.61
N GLY A 45 2.92 -8.55 7.29
CA GLY A 45 3.47 -9.76 6.68
C GLY A 45 4.96 -9.67 6.33
N ALA A 46 5.64 -8.57 6.64
CA ALA A 46 7.08 -8.47 6.42
C ALA A 46 7.83 -9.35 7.44
N LEU A 47 8.85 -10.05 6.97
CA LEU A 47 9.80 -10.76 7.81
C LEU A 47 11.13 -10.04 7.75
N ASP A 48 11.79 -9.92 8.91
CA ASP A 48 13.17 -9.47 8.95
C ASP A 48 14.07 -10.63 8.50
N LEU A 49 14.77 -10.43 7.39
CA LEU A 49 15.71 -11.42 6.84
C LEU A 49 17.11 -11.32 7.46
N SER A 50 17.35 -10.32 8.32
CA SER A 50 18.59 -10.11 9.06
C SER A 50 18.55 -10.62 10.50
N ALA A 51 17.38 -11.07 10.96
CA ALA A 51 17.17 -11.67 12.28
C ALA A 51 17.70 -13.11 12.39
#